data_AF-A0A9P5V8I4-F1
#
_entry.id   AF-A0A9P5V8I4-F1
#
_cell.length_a   1.000
_cell.length_b   1.000
_cell.length_c   1.000
_cell.angle_alpha   90.00
_cell.angle_beta   90.00
_cell.angle_gamma   90.00
#
_symmetry.space_group_name_H-M   'P 1'
#
loop_
_entity.id
_entity.type
_entity.pdbx_description
1 polymer ?
#
loop_
_entity_poly.entity_id
_entity_poly.type
_entity_poly.pdbx_seq_one_letter_code
_entity_poly.pdbx_strand_id
1 'polypeptide(L)'
;APTATAMTTACARFFSLPELVVHLLPFLSKHDLLHLLLTNHALKAICAPVWWQSVDFTNESTSIDFISAPQTLIAFGDNISSVQSFTCEPNSSWYYMNALWTYLNSTSDSEAY
;
A
#
# COMPACT_ATOMS: atom_id res chain seq x y z
N ALA A 1 -32.93 -31.85 -0.34
CA ALA A 1 -32.56 -30.56 0.26
C ALA A 1 -32.19 -29.61 -0.88
N PRO A 2 -32.84 -28.46 -1.05
CA PRO A 2 -32.48 -27.53 -2.12
C PRO A 2 -31.17 -26.85 -1.74
N THR A 3 -30.17 -26.99 -2.60
CA THR A 3 -28.90 -26.27 -2.57
C THR A 3 -29.20 -24.79 -2.71
N ALA A 4 -29.02 -24.03 -1.63
CA ALA A 4 -29.07 -22.58 -1.66
C ALA A 4 -27.97 -22.08 -2.60
N THR A 5 -28.34 -21.74 -3.82
CA THR A 5 -27.51 -20.95 -4.72
C THR A 5 -27.27 -19.62 -4.02
N ALA A 6 -26.10 -19.47 -3.41
CA ALA A 6 -25.67 -18.21 -2.82
C ALA A 6 -25.74 -17.15 -3.92
N MET A 7 -26.77 -16.30 -3.87
CA MET A 7 -26.88 -15.15 -4.77
C MET A 7 -25.68 -14.26 -4.48
N THR A 8 -24.65 -14.38 -5.32
CA THR A 8 -23.55 -13.42 -5.34
C THR A 8 -24.15 -12.07 -5.68
N THR A 9 -24.09 -11.14 -4.73
CA THR A 9 -24.60 -9.79 -4.91
C THR A 9 -23.90 -9.14 -6.10
N ALA A 10 -24.56 -8.21 -6.79
CA ALA A 10 -23.97 -7.52 -7.94
C ALA A 10 -22.61 -6.87 -7.58
N CYS A 11 -22.47 -6.36 -6.35
CA CYS A 11 -21.22 -5.84 -5.81
C CYS A 11 -20.12 -6.92 -5.75
N ALA A 12 -20.44 -8.13 -5.29
CA ALA A 12 -19.48 -9.22 -5.24
C ALA A 12 -18.98 -9.60 -6.65
N ARG A 13 -19.87 -9.55 -7.66
CA ARG A 13 -19.46 -9.75 -9.06
C ARG A 13 -18.61 -8.61 -9.60
N PHE A 14 -18.94 -7.35 -9.27
CA PHE A 14 -18.15 -6.19 -9.67
C PHE A 14 -16.69 -6.30 -9.18
N PHE A 15 -16.50 -6.56 -7.89
CA PHE A 15 -15.16 -6.69 -7.30
C PHE A 15 -14.43 -7.99 -7.67
N SER A 16 -15.13 -8.96 -8.29
CA SER A 16 -14.50 -10.16 -8.84
C SER A 16 -13.84 -9.93 -10.21
N LEU A 17 -14.12 -8.79 -10.86
CA LEU A 17 -13.57 -8.43 -12.16
C LEU A 17 -12.48 -7.35 -11.98
N PRO A 18 -11.20 -7.72 -12.02
CA PRO A 18 -10.09 -6.80 -11.76
C PRO A 18 -10.07 -5.61 -12.72
N GLU A 19 -10.47 -5.80 -13.97
CA GLU A 19 -10.50 -4.75 -15.00
C GLU A 19 -11.47 -3.63 -14.65
N LEU A 20 -12.63 -3.96 -14.09
CA LEU A 20 -13.61 -2.97 -13.63
C LEU A 20 -13.09 -2.19 -12.43
N VAL A 21 -12.39 -2.87 -11.51
CA VAL A 21 -11.76 -2.23 -10.36
C VAL A 21 -10.68 -1.26 -10.85
N VAL A 22 -9.85 -1.65 -11.81
CA VAL A 22 -8.81 -0.78 -12.40
C VAL A 22 -9.40 0.48 -13.01
N HIS A 23 -10.53 0.37 -13.73
CA HIS A 23 -11.21 1.55 -14.29
C HIS A 23 -11.77 2.51 -13.24
N LEU A 24 -12.00 2.03 -12.02
CA LEU A 24 -12.52 2.84 -10.91
C LEU A 24 -11.40 3.59 -10.18
N LEU A 25 -10.15 3.09 -10.21
CA LEU A 25 -9.02 3.64 -9.47
C LEU A 25 -8.75 5.14 -9.71
N PRO A 26 -8.83 5.69 -10.94
CA PRO A 26 -8.57 7.11 -11.19
C PRO A 26 -9.60 8.05 -10.52
N PHE A 27 -10.76 7.53 -10.14
CA PHE A 27 -11.84 8.29 -9.52
C PHE A 27 -11.83 8.21 -7.99
N LEU A 28 -10.93 7.40 -7.42
CA LEU A 28 -10.83 7.21 -5.99
C LEU A 28 -9.84 8.19 -5.36
N SER A 29 -10.20 8.68 -4.18
CA SER A 29 -9.22 9.36 -3.35
C SER A 29 -8.19 8.36 -2.82
N LYS A 30 -7.04 8.87 -2.37
CA LYS A 30 -6.06 8.06 -1.64
C LYS A 30 -6.72 7.35 -0.44
N HIS A 31 -7.55 8.07 0.32
CA HIS A 31 -8.22 7.46 1.46
C HIS A 31 -9.10 6.27 1.05
N ASP A 32 -9.86 6.38 -0.04
CA ASP A 32 -10.73 5.29 -0.52
C ASP A 32 -9.93 4.09 -1.05
N LEU A 33 -8.80 4.35 -1.73
CA LEU A 33 -7.87 3.30 -2.15
C LEU A 33 -7.32 2.52 -0.96
N LEU A 34 -6.99 3.21 0.14
CA LEU A 34 -6.53 2.58 1.37
C LEU A 34 -7.60 1.68 1.99
N HIS A 35 -8.87 2.11 1.99
CA HIS A 35 -9.97 1.24 2.45
C HIS A 35 -10.13 0.00 1.56
N LEU A 36 -10.02 0.14 0.24
CA LEU A 36 -10.10 -1.00 -0.68
C LEU A 36 -8.94 -1.98 -0.50
N LEU A 37 -7.72 -1.47 -0.28
CA LEU A 37 -6.54 -2.27 0.04
C LEU A 37 -6.76 -3.16 1.27
N LEU A 38 -7.46 -2.64 2.28
CA LEU A 38 -7.74 -3.32 3.54
C LEU A 38 -8.96 -4.26 3.48
N THR A 39 -9.77 -4.18 2.42
CA THR A 39 -11.04 -4.92 2.33
C THR A 39 -10.83 -6.41 2.00
N ASN A 40 -9.97 -6.74 1.03
CA ASN A 40 -9.71 -8.13 0.61
C ASN A 40 -8.35 -8.25 -0.09
N HIS A 41 -7.67 -9.39 0.06
CA HIS A 41 -6.44 -9.76 -0.65
C HIS A 41 -6.50 -9.57 -2.18
N ALA A 42 -7.63 -9.88 -2.83
CA ALA A 42 -7.75 -9.70 -4.28
C ALA A 42 -7.70 -8.22 -4.68
N LEU A 43 -8.42 -7.37 -3.94
CA LEU A 43 -8.39 -5.92 -4.15
C LEU A 43 -7.04 -5.33 -3.76
N LYS A 44 -6.38 -5.89 -2.73
CA LYS A 44 -5.02 -5.51 -2.36
C LYS A 44 -4.05 -5.66 -3.53
N ALA A 45 -4.07 -6.79 -4.23
CA ALA A 45 -3.18 -7.04 -5.37
C ALA A 45 -3.38 -6.05 -6.52
N ILE A 46 -4.61 -5.56 -6.72
CA ILE A 46 -4.95 -4.63 -7.80
C ILE A 46 -4.65 -3.17 -7.38
N CYS A 47 -5.01 -2.81 -6.16
CA CYS A 47 -4.93 -1.42 -5.67
C CYS A 47 -3.54 -1.05 -5.16
N ALA A 48 -2.72 -2.02 -4.71
CA ALA A 48 -1.40 -1.74 -4.13
C ALA A 48 -0.45 -1.05 -5.12
N PRO A 49 -0.31 -1.50 -6.38
CA PRO A 49 0.57 -0.81 -7.32
C PRO A 49 0.16 0.66 -7.54
N VAL A 50 -1.14 0.93 -7.58
CA VAL A 50 -1.66 2.29 -7.80
C VAL A 50 -1.51 3.16 -6.55
N TRP A 51 -1.71 2.59 -5.36
CA TRP A 51 -1.44 3.28 -4.10
C TRP A 51 0.02 3.74 -3.98
N TRP A 52 0.95 2.87 -4.36
CA TRP A 52 2.38 3.12 -4.30
C TRP A 52 2.94 3.91 -5.48
N GLN A 53 2.13 4.20 -6.52
CA GLN A 53 2.56 4.89 -7.74
C GLN A 53 3.18 6.26 -7.45
N SER A 54 2.67 6.97 -6.44
CA SER A 54 3.15 8.28 -6.04
C SER A 54 3.29 8.38 -4.53
N VAL A 55 4.55 8.44 -4.08
CA VAL A 55 4.92 8.63 -2.68
C VAL A 55 5.39 10.07 -2.51
N ASP A 56 4.74 10.75 -1.57
CA ASP A 56 4.94 12.17 -1.31
C ASP A 56 5.34 12.36 0.17
N PHE A 57 6.57 12.79 0.37
CA PHE A 57 7.17 13.13 1.66
C PHE A 57 7.38 14.64 1.81
N THR A 58 6.52 15.46 1.19
CA THR A 58 6.49 16.91 1.44
C THR A 58 5.90 17.27 2.81
N ASN A 59 5.09 16.40 3.39
CA ASN A 59 4.59 16.59 4.75
C ASN A 59 5.54 15.91 5.76
N GLU A 60 6.26 16.72 6.53
CA GLU A 60 7.22 16.26 7.54
C GLU A 60 6.61 15.28 8.56
N SER A 61 5.41 15.56 9.09
CA SER A 61 4.80 14.69 10.11
C SER A 61 4.48 13.30 9.55
N THR A 62 3.90 13.24 8.35
CA THR A 62 3.59 11.98 7.67
C THR A 62 4.84 11.20 7.29
N SER A 63 5.92 11.91 6.94
CA SER A 63 7.21 11.31 6.58
C SER A 63 7.89 10.67 7.79
N ILE A 64 7.86 11.34 8.95
CA ILE A 64 8.39 10.79 10.21
C ILE A 64 7.61 9.56 10.64
N ASP A 65 6.27 9.60 10.59
CA ASP A 65 5.43 8.46 10.92
C ASP A 65 5.69 7.26 9.99
N PHE A 66 5.91 7.54 8.70
CA PHE A 66 6.24 6.52 7.71
C PHE A 66 7.57 5.83 8.00
N ILE A 67 8.60 6.63 8.32
CA ILE A 67 9.99 6.17 8.48
C ILE A 67 10.24 5.52 9.85
N SER A 68 9.47 5.91 10.85
CA SER A 68 9.56 5.34 12.20
C SER A 68 8.86 3.97 12.33
N ALA A 69 7.94 3.65 11.41
CA ALA A 69 7.19 2.39 11.42
C ALA A 69 7.88 1.31 10.55
N PRO A 70 8.48 0.26 11.14
CA PRO A 70 9.20 -0.76 10.38
C PRO A 70 8.33 -1.49 9.36
N GLN A 71 7.08 -1.78 9.71
CA GLN A 71 6.13 -2.45 8.82
C GLN A 71 5.83 -1.63 7.57
N THR A 72 5.83 -0.30 7.69
CA THR A 72 5.62 0.60 6.56
C THR A 72 6.81 0.59 5.61
N LEU A 73 8.04 0.54 6.15
CA LEU A 73 9.26 0.42 5.36
C LEU A 73 9.36 -0.93 4.64
N ILE A 74 8.97 -2.03 5.31
CA ILE A 74 8.90 -3.35 4.68
C ILE A 74 7.88 -3.34 3.55
N ALA A 75 6.65 -2.84 3.80
CA ALA A 75 5.62 -2.75 2.78
C ALA A 75 6.03 -1.84 1.60
N PHE A 76 6.77 -0.77 1.87
CA PHE A 76 7.35 0.09 0.84
C PHE A 76 8.40 -0.66 0.02
N GLY A 77 9.29 -1.41 0.66
CA GLY A 77 10.28 -2.27 0.01
C GLY A 77 9.64 -3.31 -0.91
N ASP A 78 8.60 -4.00 -0.44
CA ASP A 78 7.85 -5.00 -1.21
C ASP A 78 7.18 -4.42 -2.45
N ASN A 79 6.87 -3.12 -2.46
CA ASN A 79 6.15 -2.44 -3.53
C ASN A 79 7.01 -1.39 -4.27
N ILE A 80 8.32 -1.38 -4.05
CA ILE A 80 9.22 -0.36 -4.63
C ILE A 80 9.17 -0.34 -6.16
N SER A 81 8.95 -1.49 -6.79
CA SER A 81 8.80 -1.65 -8.24
C SER A 81 7.57 -0.94 -8.82
N SER A 82 6.59 -0.61 -7.97
CA SER A 82 5.38 0.12 -8.37
C SER A 82 5.52 1.64 -8.22
N VAL A 83 6.58 2.12 -7.55
CA VAL A 83 6.79 3.55 -7.32
C VAL A 83 7.28 4.22 -8.61
N GLN A 84 6.48 5.13 -9.16
CA GLN A 84 6.82 5.87 -10.38
C GLN A 84 7.28 7.30 -10.08
N SER A 85 6.80 7.87 -8.98
CA SER A 85 7.17 9.20 -8.53
C SER A 85 7.44 9.20 -7.03
N PHE A 86 8.55 9.82 -6.66
CA PHE A 86 8.99 10.00 -5.30
C PHE A 86 9.32 11.47 -5.10
N THR A 87 8.57 12.15 -4.24
CA THR A 87 8.81 13.55 -3.89
C THR A 87 9.29 13.62 -2.45
N CYS A 88 10.42 14.26 -2.21
CA CYS A 88 11.00 14.41 -0.88
C CYS A 88 11.57 15.82 -0.71
N GLU A 89 11.46 16.35 0.50
CA GLU A 89 12.00 17.67 0.84
C GLU A 89 13.54 17.74 0.80
N PRO A 90 14.13 18.96 0.77
CA PRO A 90 15.58 19.17 0.72
C PRO A 90 16.39 18.51 1.85
N ASN A 91 15.76 18.18 2.98
CA ASN A 91 16.37 17.46 4.11
C ASN A 91 16.34 15.91 3.95
N SER A 92 16.20 15.42 2.71
CA SER A 92 16.07 14.00 2.33
C SER A 92 17.15 13.06 2.90
N SER A 93 18.35 13.56 3.17
CA SER A 93 19.46 12.76 3.71
C SER A 93 19.17 12.23 5.14
N TRP A 94 18.50 13.02 5.98
CA TRP A 94 18.13 12.61 7.33
C TRP A 94 17.06 11.51 7.30
N TYR A 95 16.04 11.69 6.45
CA TYR A 95 14.98 10.71 6.24
C TYR A 95 15.52 9.38 5.71
N TYR A 96 16.44 9.43 4.76
CA TYR A 96 17.10 8.23 4.23
C TYR A 96 17.87 7.47 5.31
N MET A 97 18.71 8.16 6.09
CA MET A 97 19.52 7.52 7.13
C MET A 97 18.66 6.89 8.22
N ASN A 98 17.58 7.56 8.63
CA ASN A 98 16.64 6.99 9.61
C ASN A 98 15.86 5.80 9.06
N ALA A 99 15.37 5.88 7.81
CA ALA A 99 14.68 4.77 7.18
C ALA A 99 15.58 3.54 7.06
N LEU A 100 16.82 3.74 6.64
CA LEU A 100 17.82 2.66 6.56
C LEU A 100 18.10 2.05 7.93
N TRP A 101 18.29 2.88 8.96
CA TRP A 101 18.53 2.43 10.33
C TRP A 101 17.35 1.61 10.88
N THR A 102 16.13 2.12 10.75
CA THR A 102 14.90 1.42 11.18
C THR A 102 14.75 0.10 10.45
N TYR A 103 14.95 0.09 9.13
CA TYR A 103 14.84 -1.11 8.31
C TYR A 103 15.86 -2.18 8.73
N LEU A 104 17.14 -1.82 8.83
CA LEU A 104 18.20 -2.75 9.22
C LEU A 104 17.95 -3.38 10.60
N ASN A 105 17.57 -2.58 11.60
CA ASN A 105 17.26 -3.11 12.93
C ASN A 105 16.04 -4.03 12.94
N SER A 106 15.01 -3.71 12.14
CA SER A 106 13.82 -4.55 12.06
C SER A 106 14.05 -5.87 11.31
N THR A 107 15.05 -5.92 10.42
CA THR A 107 15.38 -7.11 9.63
C THR A 107 16.38 -8.00 10.35
N SER A 108 17.32 -7.41 11.12
CA SER A 108 18.30 -8.15 11.93
C SER A 108 17.66 -9.00 13.03
N ASP A 109 16.52 -8.57 13.56
CA ASP A 109 15.76 -9.33 14.57
C ASP A 109 14.98 -10.52 13.97
N SER A 110 14.78 -10.55 12.64
CA SER A 110 14.03 -11.60 11.96
C SER A 110 14.87 -12.84 11.59
N GLU A 111 16.20 -12.76 11.66
CA GLU A 111 17.12 -13.89 11.38
C GLU A 111 17.56 -14.65 12.65
N ALA A 112 17.01 -14.31 13.82
CA ALA A 112 17.38 -14.90 15.11
C ALA A 112 16.50 -16.09 15.57
N TYR A 113 15.64 -16.65 14.71
CA TYR A 113 14.78 -17.81 15.01
C TYR A 113 14.72 -18.83 13.87
#